data_AF-A0A6J2QPB8-F1
#
_entry.id   AF-A0A6J2QPB8-F1
#
_cell.length_a   1.000
_cell.length_b   1.000
_cell.length_c   1.000
_cell.angle_alpha   90.00
_cell.angle_beta   90.00
_cell.angle_gamma   90.00
#
_symmetry.space_group_name_H-M   'P 1'
#
loop_
_entity.id
_entity.type
_entity.pdbx_description
1 polymer ?
#
loop_
_entity_poly.entity_id
_entity_poly.type
_entity_poly.pdbx_seq_one_letter_code
_entity_poly.pdbx_strand_id
1 'polypeptide(L)'
;MGTAFNDNKTLDPEFYNLDWMRFIPDETPVSAISIPGTHESLSLHGGPLDKCQVWTLKDQLNVGIRYFEMHAGIWLPTLENPKTLAKKVNKQLHTFLVQKKDMDMMEKCLKLQSSHKLKEKQTRHQNPTIHLKHQQMLNNPLNLNL
;
A
#
# COMPACT_ATOMS: atom_id res chain seq x y z
N MET A 1 7.48 4.13 27.01
CA MET A 1 6.75 2.95 27.51
C MET A 1 5.39 2.96 26.84
N GLY A 2 5.11 2.01 25.95
CA GLY A 2 3.78 1.88 25.36
C GLY A 2 2.81 1.34 26.42
N THR A 3 1.65 1.96 26.56
CA THR A 3 0.56 1.38 27.35
C THR A 3 0.11 0.09 26.67
N ALA A 4 -0.18 -0.96 27.45
CA ALA A 4 -0.62 -2.25 26.92
C ALA A 4 -1.96 -2.17 26.15
N PHE A 5 -2.71 -1.09 26.36
CA PHE A 5 -3.98 -0.80 25.70
C PHE A 5 -3.92 0.60 25.07
N ASN A 6 -4.45 0.72 23.84
CA ASN A 6 -4.63 1.98 23.17
C ASN A 6 -6.11 2.41 23.22
N ASP A 7 -6.38 3.48 23.95
CA ASP A 7 -7.70 4.11 23.99
C ASP A 7 -7.78 5.36 23.09
N ASN A 8 -6.67 5.74 22.44
CA ASN A 8 -6.62 6.90 21.56
C ASN A 8 -7.34 6.60 20.24
N LYS A 9 -8.36 7.42 19.94
CA LYS A 9 -9.13 7.35 18.70
C LYS A 9 -8.32 7.80 17.49
N THR A 10 -7.32 8.67 17.69
CA THR A 10 -6.45 9.13 16.62
C THR A 10 -5.29 8.16 16.48
N LEU A 11 -5.13 7.63 15.27
CA LEU A 11 -3.98 6.82 14.91
C LEU A 11 -2.81 7.71 14.51
N ASP A 12 -1.68 7.56 15.21
CA ASP A 12 -0.42 8.18 14.80
C ASP A 12 0.15 7.46 13.56
N PRO A 13 0.50 8.18 12.48
CA PRO A 13 1.16 7.60 11.32
C PRO A 13 2.43 6.79 11.62
N GLU A 14 3.11 7.03 12.74
CA GLU A 14 4.28 6.24 13.15
C GLU A 14 3.97 4.74 13.33
N PHE A 15 2.71 4.40 13.63
CA PHE A 15 2.25 3.02 13.80
C PHE A 15 1.75 2.37 12.50
N TYR A 16 1.86 3.07 11.36
CA TYR A 16 1.43 2.49 10.09
C TYR A 16 2.29 1.28 9.72
N ASN A 17 1.62 0.17 9.46
CA ASN A 17 2.24 -1.07 9.02
C ASN A 17 1.45 -1.66 7.86
N LEU A 18 1.50 -0.95 6.74
CA LEU A 18 0.58 -1.15 5.63
C LEU A 18 0.89 -2.41 4.80
N ASP A 19 2.14 -2.88 4.78
CA ASP A 19 2.65 -3.88 3.84
C ASP A 19 3.48 -4.99 4.49
N TRP A 20 3.32 -5.26 5.79
CA TRP A 20 4.05 -6.37 6.43
C TRP A 20 3.92 -7.72 5.71
N MET A 21 2.75 -8.01 5.12
CA MET A 21 2.52 -9.25 4.36
C MET A 21 3.37 -9.35 3.08
N ARG A 22 3.94 -8.25 2.57
CA ARG A 22 4.81 -8.23 1.38
C ARG A 22 6.11 -9.02 1.60
N PHE A 23 6.54 -9.15 2.84
CA PHE A 23 7.79 -9.85 3.19
C PHE A 23 7.58 -11.35 3.41
N ILE A 24 6.35 -11.84 3.23
CA ILE A 24 6.00 -13.26 3.35
C ILE A 24 6.06 -13.87 1.94
N PRO A 25 6.73 -15.02 1.74
CA PRO A 25 6.71 -15.73 0.46
C PRO A 25 5.29 -16.11 0.04
N ASP A 26 4.96 -15.98 -1.25
CA ASP A 26 3.62 -16.22 -1.81
C ASP A 26 3.11 -17.66 -1.57
N GLU A 27 4.04 -18.61 -1.44
CA GLU A 27 3.81 -20.04 -1.22
C GLU A 27 3.52 -20.37 0.24
N THR A 28 3.69 -19.39 1.15
CA THR A 28 3.42 -19.58 2.59
C THR A 28 1.91 -19.76 2.78
N PRO A 29 1.45 -20.89 3.33
CA PRO A 29 0.03 -21.08 3.59
C PRO A 29 -0.43 -20.09 4.67
N VAL A 30 -1.65 -19.58 4.53
CA VAL A 30 -2.25 -18.63 5.49
C VAL A 30 -2.21 -19.16 6.93
N SER A 31 -2.37 -20.47 7.12
CA SER A 31 -2.30 -21.13 8.43
C SER A 31 -0.93 -21.09 9.11
N ALA A 32 0.15 -20.82 8.37
CA ALA A 32 1.50 -20.68 8.92
C ALA A 32 1.85 -19.22 9.26
N ILE A 33 0.94 -18.27 9.01
CA ILE A 33 1.17 -16.84 9.25
C ILE A 33 0.52 -16.45 10.57
N SER A 34 1.27 -15.78 11.45
CA SER A 34 0.68 -15.07 12.59
C SER A 34 0.01 -13.79 12.11
N ILE A 35 -1.32 -13.81 12.00
CA ILE A 35 -2.10 -12.68 11.48
C ILE A 35 -2.76 -11.93 12.64
N PRO A 36 -2.46 -10.63 12.84
CA PRO A 36 -3.16 -9.83 13.84
C PRO A 36 -4.62 -9.60 13.42
N GLY A 37 -5.53 -9.75 14.37
CA GLY A 37 -6.98 -9.66 14.18
C GLY A 37 -7.69 -8.85 15.26
N THR A 38 -8.92 -8.42 14.99
CA THR A 38 -9.79 -7.75 15.97
C THR A 38 -11.13 -8.46 16.11
N HIS A 39 -11.55 -8.66 17.37
CA HIS A 39 -12.90 -9.13 17.72
C HIS A 39 -13.88 -7.96 17.62
N GLU A 40 -15.06 -8.19 17.05
CA GLU A 40 -16.10 -7.16 16.86
C GLU A 40 -15.54 -5.87 16.22
N SER A 41 -14.85 -6.02 15.09
CA SER A 41 -14.04 -4.98 14.45
C SER A 41 -14.78 -3.68 14.15
N LEU A 42 -16.12 -3.73 14.08
CA LEU A 42 -16.97 -2.58 13.76
C LEU A 42 -17.64 -1.96 15.00
N SER A 43 -17.41 -2.51 16.20
CA SER A 43 -18.02 -2.02 17.44
C SER A 43 -17.24 -0.83 18.04
N LEU A 44 -17.44 0.36 17.43
CA LEU A 44 -16.80 1.63 17.82
C LEU A 44 -17.59 2.41 18.87
N HIS A 45 -18.86 2.06 19.06
CA HIS A 45 -19.85 2.79 19.83
C HIS A 45 -20.69 1.81 20.65
N GLY A 46 -21.30 2.29 21.72
CA GLY A 46 -22.06 1.48 22.66
C GLY A 46 -21.60 1.73 24.10
N GLY A 47 -22.14 0.94 25.04
CA GLY A 47 -21.70 0.99 26.44
C GLY A 47 -20.29 0.42 26.63
N PRO A 48 -19.73 0.51 27.86
CA PRO A 48 -18.43 -0.08 28.18
C PRO A 48 -18.30 -1.58 27.89
N LEU A 49 -19.44 -2.29 27.84
CA LEU A 49 -19.50 -3.72 27.54
C LEU A 49 -19.72 -4.01 26.04
N ASP A 50 -20.13 -3.02 25.26
CA ASP A 50 -20.46 -3.19 23.85
C ASP A 50 -19.34 -2.69 22.93
N LYS A 51 -18.64 -1.61 23.32
CA LYS A 51 -17.55 -1.02 22.54
C LYS A 51 -16.28 -1.87 22.65
N CYS A 52 -15.90 -2.51 21.56
CA CYS A 52 -14.69 -3.32 21.49
C CYS A 52 -13.51 -2.60 20.83
N GLN A 53 -13.76 -1.57 20.02
CA GLN A 53 -12.74 -0.94 19.19
C GLN A 53 -12.69 0.58 19.38
N VAL A 54 -11.50 1.16 19.28
CA VAL A 54 -11.29 2.62 19.22
C VAL A 54 -10.96 3.12 17.81
N TRP A 55 -10.52 2.24 16.93
CA TRP A 55 -10.05 2.54 15.58
C TRP A 55 -11.02 2.07 14.52
N THR A 56 -11.26 2.91 13.51
CA THR A 56 -12.09 2.55 12.36
C THR A 56 -11.51 1.37 11.59
N LEU A 57 -12.30 0.71 10.74
CA LEU A 57 -11.80 -0.35 9.87
C LEU A 57 -10.59 0.11 9.02
N LYS A 58 -10.62 1.36 8.54
CA LYS A 58 -9.50 1.98 7.82
C LYS A 58 -8.23 2.07 8.69
N ASP A 59 -8.37 2.50 9.94
CA ASP A 59 -7.22 2.65 10.86
C ASP A 59 -6.67 1.28 11.27
N GLN A 60 -7.54 0.30 11.51
CA GLN A 60 -7.14 -1.09 11.75
C GLN A 60 -6.34 -1.66 10.56
N LEU A 61 -6.79 -1.41 9.32
CA LEU A 61 -6.03 -1.77 8.12
C LEU A 61 -4.68 -1.03 8.08
N ASN A 62 -4.64 0.24 8.48
CA ASN A 62 -3.44 1.07 8.44
C ASN A 62 -2.34 0.56 9.39
N VAL A 63 -2.70 0.08 10.58
CA VAL A 63 -1.75 -0.49 11.55
C VAL A 63 -1.39 -1.96 11.28
N GLY A 64 -1.98 -2.57 10.25
CA GLY A 64 -1.62 -3.91 9.83
C GLY A 64 -2.58 -5.04 10.26
N ILE A 65 -3.76 -4.74 10.83
CA ILE A 65 -4.80 -5.77 11.09
C ILE A 65 -5.27 -6.38 9.76
N ARG A 66 -5.35 -7.72 9.69
CA ARG A 66 -5.77 -8.45 8.48
C ARG A 66 -6.82 -9.53 8.75
N TYR A 67 -7.24 -9.70 9.99
CA TYR A 67 -8.41 -10.51 10.36
C TYR A 67 -9.45 -9.63 11.07
N PHE A 68 -10.70 -9.73 10.64
CA PHE A 68 -11.78 -8.90 11.16
C PHE A 68 -12.99 -9.77 11.48
N GLU A 69 -13.41 -9.76 12.74
CA GLU A 69 -14.67 -10.36 13.15
C GLU A 69 -15.79 -9.33 13.03
N MET A 70 -16.81 -9.65 12.23
CA MET A 70 -17.92 -8.74 11.95
C MET A 70 -19.24 -9.47 12.12
N HIS A 71 -20.16 -8.86 12.87
CA HIS A 71 -21.50 -9.37 13.05
C HIS A 71 -22.48 -8.57 12.20
N ALA A 72 -23.25 -9.26 11.36
CA ALA A 72 -24.29 -8.66 10.52
C ALA A 72 -25.63 -9.33 10.86
N GLY A 73 -26.27 -8.83 11.93
CA GLY A 73 -27.51 -9.39 12.45
C GLY A 73 -28.72 -8.48 12.23
N ILE A 74 -29.88 -9.08 11.99
CA ILE A 74 -31.21 -8.41 12.02
C ILE A 74 -31.70 -8.19 13.47
N TRP A 75 -31.03 -8.80 14.45
CA TRP A 75 -31.51 -8.93 15.84
C TRP A 75 -31.48 -7.66 16.69
N LEU A 76 -30.83 -6.59 16.24
CA LEU A 76 -30.89 -5.28 16.89
C LEU A 76 -31.41 -4.23 15.88
N PRO A 77 -32.54 -3.56 16.15
CA PRO A 77 -33.13 -2.57 15.23
C PRO A 77 -32.27 -1.31 15.02
N THR A 78 -31.21 -1.13 15.81
CA THR A 78 -30.23 -0.05 15.68
C THR A 78 -29.04 -0.41 14.77
N LEU A 79 -28.95 -1.65 14.28
CA LEU A 79 -27.87 -2.07 13.40
C LEU A 79 -28.17 -1.71 11.94
N GLU A 80 -27.11 -1.26 11.25
CA GLU A 80 -27.12 -1.00 9.82
C GLU A 80 -27.57 -2.26 9.06
N ASN A 81 -28.44 -2.11 8.04
CA ASN A 81 -28.91 -3.23 7.24
C ASN A 81 -27.72 -4.09 6.77
N PRO A 82 -27.76 -5.44 6.91
CA PRO A 82 -26.63 -6.31 6.57
C PRO A 82 -26.07 -6.10 5.16
N LYS A 83 -26.92 -5.81 4.17
CA LYS A 83 -26.48 -5.53 2.79
C LYS A 83 -25.74 -4.20 2.68
N THR A 84 -26.22 -3.17 3.41
CA THR A 84 -25.57 -1.85 3.42
C THR A 84 -24.23 -1.92 4.14
N LEU A 85 -24.18 -2.60 5.28
CA LEU A 85 -22.95 -2.85 6.03
C LEU A 85 -21.91 -3.59 5.16
N ALA A 86 -22.32 -4.69 4.52
CA ALA A 86 -21.45 -5.45 3.63
C ALA A 86 -20.93 -4.59 2.45
N LYS A 87 -21.79 -3.77 1.82
CA LYS A 87 -21.37 -2.83 0.77
C LYS A 87 -20.31 -1.83 1.27
N LYS A 88 -20.51 -1.26 2.46
CA LYS A 88 -19.61 -0.28 3.07
C LYS A 88 -18.26 -0.89 3.42
N VAL A 89 -18.26 -2.09 4.00
CA VAL A 89 -17.04 -2.85 4.31
C VAL A 89 -16.31 -3.23 3.03
N ASN A 90 -17.00 -3.83 2.07
CA ASN A 90 -16.41 -4.24 0.79
C ASN A 90 -15.81 -3.06 0.04
N LYS A 91 -16.47 -1.88 0.07
CA LYS A 91 -15.91 -0.66 -0.51
C LYS A 91 -14.60 -0.27 0.16
N GLN A 92 -14.52 -0.28 1.48
CA GLN A 92 -13.29 0.06 2.22
C GLN A 92 -12.16 -0.94 1.94
N LEU A 93 -12.45 -2.23 1.98
CA LEU A 93 -11.48 -3.29 1.66
C LEU A 93 -10.98 -3.16 0.22
N HIS A 94 -11.89 -2.95 -0.74
CA HIS A 94 -11.52 -2.76 -2.14
C HIS A 94 -10.65 -1.52 -2.34
N THR A 95 -11.00 -0.38 -1.74
CA THR A 95 -10.18 0.84 -1.80
C THR A 95 -8.77 0.59 -1.26
N PHE A 96 -8.65 -0.09 -0.11
CA PHE A 96 -7.34 -0.42 0.46
C PHE A 96 -6.52 -1.31 -0.48
N LEU A 97 -7.11 -2.37 -1.03
CA LEU A 97 -6.43 -3.30 -1.93
C LEU A 97 -6.02 -2.64 -3.26
N VAL A 98 -6.85 -1.77 -3.83
CA VAL A 98 -6.50 -1.04 -5.06
C VAL A 98 -5.36 -0.05 -4.82
N GLN A 99 -5.42 0.74 -3.74
CA GLN A 99 -4.33 1.64 -3.37
C GLN A 99 -3.01 0.89 -3.22
N LYS A 100 -3.04 -0.34 -2.68
CA LYS A 100 -1.86 -1.20 -2.59
C LYS A 100 -1.33 -1.66 -3.94
N LYS A 101 -2.19 -2.05 -4.88
CA LYS A 101 -1.78 -2.42 -6.25
C LYS A 101 -1.16 -1.24 -6.99
N ASP A 102 -1.74 -0.05 -6.87
CA ASP A 102 -1.21 1.16 -7.53
C ASP A 102 0.18 1.51 -6.99
N MET A 103 0.39 1.40 -5.68
CA MET A 103 1.70 1.61 -5.05
C MET A 103 2.76 0.61 -5.53
N ASP A 104 2.41 -0.68 -5.62
CA ASP A 104 3.34 -1.72 -6.15
C ASP A 104 3.69 -1.46 -7.62
N MET A 105 2.72 -1.07 -8.44
CA MET A 105 2.97 -0.73 -9.84
C MET A 105 3.84 0.52 -9.98
N MET A 106 3.59 1.55 -9.17
CA MET A 106 4.43 2.74 -9.13
C MET A 106 5.88 2.40 -8.75
N GLU A 107 6.08 1.55 -7.74
CA GLU A 107 7.41 1.10 -7.33
C GLU A 107 8.14 0.34 -8.45
N LYS A 108 7.43 -0.57 -9.15
CA LYS A 108 7.97 -1.29 -10.31
C LYS A 108 8.39 -0.33 -11.43
N CYS A 109 7.56 0.66 -11.75
CA CYS A 109 7.87 1.71 -12.73
C CYS A 109 9.13 2.50 -12.35
N LEU A 110 9.26 2.92 -11.09
CA LEU A 110 10.45 3.65 -10.60
C LEU A 110 11.74 2.81 -10.71
N LYS A 111 11.67 1.51 -10.39
CA LYS A 111 12.81 0.59 -10.55
C LYS A 111 13.21 0.40 -12.01
N LEU A 112 12.24 0.29 -12.91
CA LEU A 112 12.49 0.19 -14.36
C LEU A 112 13.14 1.48 -14.90
N GLN A 113 12.61 2.65 -14.53
CA GLN A 113 13.18 3.94 -14.94
C GLN A 113 14.62 4.13 -14.44
N SER A 114 14.89 3.75 -13.19
CA SER A 114 16.24 3.80 -12.61
C SER A 114 17.22 2.88 -13.34
N SER A 115 16.77 1.67 -13.69
CA SER A 115 17.56 0.71 -14.47
C SER A 115 17.85 1.20 -15.89
N HIS A 116 16.89 1.88 -16.54
CA HIS A 116 17.07 2.48 -17.86
C HIS A 116 18.11 3.61 -17.82
N LYS A 117 18.03 4.52 -16.84
CA LYS A 117 19.02 5.59 -16.65
C LYS A 117 20.44 5.05 -16.43
N LEU A 118 20.58 3.96 -15.67
CA LEU A 118 21.88 3.33 -15.44
C LEU A 118 22.47 2.77 -16.74
N LYS A 119 21.65 2.06 -17.54
CA LYS A 119 22.05 1.57 -18.86
C LYS A 119 22.47 2.71 -19.80
N GLU A 120 21.69 3.79 -19.89
CA GLU A 120 22.06 4.96 -20.71
C GLU A 120 23.39 5.61 -20.29
N LYS A 121 23.66 5.71 -18.98
CA LYS A 121 24.92 6.26 -18.48
C LYS A 121 26.10 5.35 -18.82
N GLN A 122 25.90 4.03 -18.74
CA GLN A 122 26.92 3.04 -19.05
C GLN A 122 27.22 3.00 -20.56
N THR A 123 26.20 3.10 -21.42
CA THR A 123 26.38 3.23 -22.88
C THR A 123 27.12 4.52 -23.25
N ARG A 124 26.83 5.64 -22.56
CA ARG A 124 27.56 6.91 -22.75
C ARG A 124 29.03 6.84 -22.32
N HIS A 125 29.34 6.10 -21.25
CA HIS A 125 30.74 5.89 -20.83
C HIS A 125 31.49 4.87 -21.69
N GLN A 126 30.82 3.87 -22.25
CA GLN A 126 31.45 2.86 -23.10
C GLN A 126 31.65 3.35 -24.55
N ASN A 127 30.93 4.40 -24.98
CA ASN A 127 31.06 4.92 -26.35
C ASN A 127 31.25 6.45 -26.42
N PRO A 128 32.31 7.02 -25.81
CA PRO A 128 32.62 8.45 -25.89
C PRO A 128 32.97 8.91 -27.31
N THR A 129 33.39 7.99 -28.18
CA THR A 129 33.88 8.26 -29.54
C THR A 129 32.78 8.72 -30.50
N ILE A 130 31.52 8.27 -30.34
CA ILE A 130 30.41 8.71 -31.21
C ILE A 130 30.06 10.18 -30.95
N HIS A 131 30.07 10.62 -29.69
CA HIS A 131 29.78 12.02 -29.36
C HIS A 131 30.85 12.96 -29.93
N LEU A 132 32.12 12.55 -29.89
CA LEU A 132 33.22 13.35 -30.44
C LEU A 132 33.19 13.41 -31.97
N LYS A 133 32.85 12.30 -32.66
CA LYS A 133 32.70 12.28 -34.12
C LYS A 133 31.51 13.13 -34.60
N HIS A 134 30.39 13.15 -33.89
CA HIS A 134 29.24 13.98 -34.25
C HIS A 134 29.55 15.48 -34.07
N GLN A 135 30.28 15.86 -33.02
CA GLN A 135 30.78 17.23 -32.83
C GLN A 135 31.83 17.63 -33.86
N GLN A 136 32.72 16.72 -34.27
CA GLN A 136 33.69 16.96 -35.34
C GLN A 136 33.04 17.09 -36.72
N MET A 137 31.94 16.37 -36.99
CA MET A 137 31.20 16.51 -38.26
C MET A 137 30.42 17.83 -38.36
N LEU A 138 29.86 18.33 -37.25
CA LEU A 138 29.14 19.61 -37.24
C LEU A 138 30.08 20.82 -37.33
N ASN A 139 31.35 20.68 -36.93
CA ASN A 139 32.36 21.72 -37.00
C ASN A 139 33.22 21.65 -38.28
N ASN A 140 32.82 20.86 -39.28
CA ASN A 140 33.56 20.75 -40.53
C ASN A 140 33.01 21.77 -41.57
N PRO A 141 33.75 22.85 -41.90
CA PRO A 141 33.25 23.95 -42.74
C PRO A 141 33.08 23.60 -44.24
N LEU A 142 33.32 22.34 -44.64
CA LEU A 142 33.28 21.91 -46.05
C LEU A 142 31.92 21.38 -46.53
N ASN A 143 30.87 21.39 -45.69
CA ASN A 143 29.58 20.77 -46.01
C ASN A 143 28.44 21.73 -46.44
N LEU A 144 28.76 22.96 -46.83
CA LEU A 144 27.86 23.80 -47.62
C LEU A 144 28.37 23.85 -49.06
N ASN A 145 27.92 22.90 -49.90
CA ASN A 145 27.68 23.11 -51.33
C ASN A 145 27.24 21.78 -51.97
N LEU A 146 25.92 21.59 -52.03
CA LEU A 146 25.15 21.02 -53.15
C LEU A 146 23.65 21.17 -52.85
#